data_AF-A0A654ZTE6-F1
#
_entry.id   AF-A0A654ZTE6-F1
#
_cell.length_a   1.000
_cell.length_b   1.000
_cell.length_c   1.000
_cell.angle_alpha   90.00
_cell.angle_beta   90.00
_cell.angle_gamma   90.00
#
_symmetry.space_group_name_H-M   'P 1'
#
loop_
_entity.id
_entity.type
_entity.pdbx_description
1 polymer ?
#
loop_
_entity_poly.entity_id
_entity_poly.type
_entity_poly.pdbx_seq_one_letter_code
_entity_poly.pdbx_strand_id
1 'polypeptide(L)'
;MPYVNQRWLGGMLTNFSTVHKRLQRLKELEAMEQTGGFEGRTKKEILGLTREKNKLERSLGGIRDMAKVPSAIWVVDTNKEHIAVGEARKLGIPVIAILDTNCDPDEVDYPIPGNDDAIRSAALLTRVIASAVAEGLQARAGLGRADGKPEAEAAEPLAEWEQELLASATASATPSATASTTALTDAPAGATEPTTDAS
;
A
#
# COMPACT_ATOMS: atom_id res chain seq x y z
N MET A 1 -4.60 -7.56 -0.21
CA MET A 1 -3.62 -7.39 0.90
C MET A 1 -4.31 -6.85 2.16
N PRO A 2 -3.82 -7.13 3.40
CA PRO A 2 -4.37 -6.52 4.63
C PRO A 2 -4.14 -5.01 4.70
N TYR A 3 -5.03 -4.27 5.37
CA TYR A 3 -4.95 -2.81 5.52
C TYR A 3 -5.56 -2.30 6.84
N VAL A 4 -5.22 -1.08 7.23
CA VAL A 4 -5.84 -0.34 8.34
C VAL A 4 -6.14 1.09 7.85
N ASN A 5 -7.40 1.53 7.95
CA ASN A 5 -7.86 2.81 7.42
C ASN A 5 -8.72 3.64 8.41
N GLN A 6 -8.66 3.33 9.70
CA GLN A 6 -9.45 4.00 10.74
C GLN A 6 -8.58 4.44 11.92
N ARG A 7 -8.13 3.51 12.75
CA ARG A 7 -7.26 3.81 13.90
C ARG A 7 -6.41 2.60 14.24
N TRP A 8 -5.10 2.80 14.33
CA TRP A 8 -4.20 1.82 14.91
C TRP A 8 -4.52 1.59 16.39
N LEU A 9 -4.72 0.34 16.79
CA LEU A 9 -4.88 -0.05 18.18
C LEU A 9 -3.53 -0.52 18.70
N GLY A 10 -2.99 0.14 19.73
CA GLY A 10 -1.74 -0.27 20.36
C GLY A 10 -1.78 -1.74 20.80
N GLY A 11 -0.77 -2.51 20.39
CA GLY A 11 -0.72 -3.96 20.53
C GLY A 11 -1.16 -4.73 19.29
N MET A 12 -1.41 -4.07 18.15
CA MET A 12 -1.88 -4.71 16.91
C MET A 12 -0.90 -5.75 16.36
N LEU A 13 0.41 -5.47 16.43
CA LEU A 13 1.46 -6.39 16.00
C LEU A 13 2.09 -7.08 17.23
N THR A 14 2.46 -6.28 18.23
CA THR A 14 3.20 -6.75 19.42
C THR A 14 2.37 -7.64 20.35
N ASN A 15 1.04 -7.57 20.29
CA ASN A 15 0.12 -8.47 20.97
C ASN A 15 -0.92 -9.06 19.99
N PHE A 16 -0.44 -9.51 18.83
CA PHE A 16 -1.28 -10.11 17.80
C PHE A 16 -2.17 -11.26 18.33
N SER A 17 -1.70 -12.04 19.32
CA SER A 17 -2.49 -13.12 19.93
C SER A 17 -3.82 -12.64 20.56
N THR A 18 -3.87 -11.41 21.07
CA THR A 18 -5.09 -10.82 21.65
C THR A 18 -5.99 -10.22 20.57
N VAL A 19 -5.41 -9.59 19.56
CA VAL A 19 -6.17 -9.04 18.41
C VAL A 19 -6.76 -10.17 17.56
N HIS A 20 -6.04 -11.28 17.38
CA HIS A 20 -6.52 -12.47 16.68
C HIS A 20 -7.76 -13.08 17.35
N LYS A 21 -7.88 -13.06 18.69
CA LYS A 21 -9.12 -13.44 19.39
C LYS A 21 -10.29 -12.50 19.09
N ARG A 22 -10.03 -11.21 18.87
CA ARG A 22 -11.06 -10.24 18.44
C ARG A 22 -11.47 -10.43 16.97
N LEU A 23 -10.54 -10.87 16.13
CA LEU A 23 -10.81 -11.27 14.75
C LEU A 23 -11.67 -12.55 14.67
N GLN A 24 -11.36 -13.57 15.49
CA GLN A 24 -12.20 -14.76 15.65
C GLN A 24 -13.62 -14.37 16.11
N ARG A 25 -13.73 -13.49 17.12
CA ARG A 25 -15.01 -12.96 17.59
C ARG A 25 -15.82 -12.23 16.51
N LEU A 26 -15.17 -11.52 15.58
CA LEU A 26 -15.87 -10.91 14.44
C LEU A 26 -16.46 -11.99 13.52
N LYS A 27 -15.66 -13.01 13.17
CA LYS A 27 -16.12 -14.15 12.33
C LYS A 27 -17.25 -14.95 12.98
N GLU A 28 -17.21 -15.14 14.31
CA GLU A 28 -18.32 -15.73 15.08
C GLU A 28 -19.62 -14.92 14.96
N LEU A 29 -19.55 -13.59 15.07
CA LEU A 29 -20.72 -12.71 14.99
C LEU A 29 -21.32 -12.70 13.58
N GLU A 30 -20.48 -12.69 12.55
CA GLU A 30 -20.90 -12.81 11.14
C GLU A 30 -21.56 -14.17 10.86
N ALA A 31 -20.97 -15.27 11.34
CA ALA A 31 -21.55 -16.61 11.19
C ALA A 31 -22.89 -16.75 11.95
N MET A 32 -23.00 -16.18 13.16
CA MET A 32 -24.27 -16.13 13.91
C MET A 32 -25.36 -15.33 13.18
N GLU A 33 -25.00 -14.23 12.51
CA GLU A 33 -25.92 -13.43 11.70
C GLU A 33 -26.41 -14.20 10.46
N GLN A 34 -25.50 -14.83 9.72
CA GLN A 34 -25.82 -15.63 8.53
C GLN A 34 -26.68 -16.86 8.84
N THR A 35 -26.49 -17.48 10.01
CA THR A 35 -27.22 -18.71 10.41
C THR A 35 -28.57 -18.40 11.10
N GLY A 36 -29.05 -17.15 11.09
CA GLY A 36 -30.30 -16.78 11.77
C GLY A 36 -30.23 -16.81 13.30
N GLY A 37 -29.02 -16.84 13.89
CA GLY A 37 -28.77 -16.98 15.33
C GLY A 37 -29.24 -15.82 16.22
N PHE A 38 -29.93 -14.83 15.63
CA PHE A 38 -30.62 -13.74 16.31
C PHE A 38 -32.10 -14.03 16.60
N GLU A 39 -32.75 -14.98 15.92
CA GLU A 39 -34.21 -15.19 15.98
C GLU A 39 -34.71 -15.60 17.38
N GLY A 40 -33.86 -16.22 18.20
CA GLY A 40 -34.16 -16.57 19.60
C GLY A 40 -33.78 -15.51 20.65
N ARG A 41 -33.32 -14.31 20.27
CA ARG A 41 -32.78 -13.30 21.20
C ARG A 41 -33.70 -12.09 21.34
N THR A 42 -33.58 -11.36 22.44
CA THR A 42 -34.34 -10.11 22.63
C THR A 42 -33.84 -9.00 21.71
N LYS A 43 -34.73 -8.08 21.31
CA LYS A 43 -34.36 -6.92 20.48
C LYS A 43 -33.21 -6.07 21.06
N LYS A 44 -33.05 -6.05 22.39
CA LYS A 44 -31.94 -5.36 23.07
C LYS A 44 -30.60 -6.08 22.87
N GLU A 45 -30.58 -7.41 22.94
CA GLU A 45 -29.38 -8.21 22.72
C GLU A 45 -28.95 -8.19 21.25
N ILE A 46 -29.90 -8.29 20.31
CA ILE A 46 -29.64 -8.15 18.87
C ILE A 46 -28.96 -6.80 18.61
N LEU A 47 -29.53 -5.69 19.11
CA LEU A 47 -28.94 -4.35 18.97
C LEU A 47 -27.55 -4.25 19.61
N GLY A 48 -27.30 -4.95 20.72
CA GLY A 48 -25.98 -5.04 21.35
C GLY A 48 -24.96 -5.74 20.46
N LEU A 49 -25.33 -6.88 19.87
CA LEU A 49 -24.49 -7.70 19.00
C LEU A 49 -24.20 -6.99 17.67
N THR A 50 -25.19 -6.34 17.05
CA THR A 50 -24.97 -5.49 15.86
C THR A 50 -24.00 -4.35 16.14
N ARG A 51 -24.08 -3.72 17.33
CA ARG A 51 -23.11 -2.68 17.74
C ARG A 51 -21.71 -3.25 18.01
N GLU A 52 -21.61 -4.45 18.56
CA GLU A 52 -20.33 -5.16 18.75
C GLU A 52 -19.69 -5.45 17.38
N LYS A 53 -20.43 -6.08 16.46
CA LYS A 53 -20.01 -6.37 15.09
C LYS A 53 -19.53 -5.10 14.38
N ASN A 54 -20.39 -4.09 14.25
CA ASN A 54 -20.06 -2.85 13.52
C ASN A 54 -18.81 -2.15 14.07
N LYS A 55 -18.55 -2.24 15.38
CA LYS A 55 -17.33 -1.70 16.00
C LYS A 55 -16.09 -2.51 15.67
N LEU A 56 -16.19 -3.84 15.69
CA LEU A 56 -15.09 -4.75 15.33
C LEU A 56 -14.79 -4.66 13.83
N GLU A 57 -15.80 -4.72 12.97
CA GLU A 57 -15.70 -4.59 11.51
C GLU A 57 -15.02 -3.27 11.11
N ARG A 58 -15.47 -2.13 11.68
CA ARG A 58 -14.85 -0.82 11.43
C ARG A 58 -13.38 -0.74 11.85
N SER A 59 -12.95 -1.47 12.88
CA SER A 59 -11.58 -1.34 13.43
C SER A 59 -10.61 -2.43 12.99
N LEU A 60 -11.10 -3.62 12.64
CA LEU A 60 -10.30 -4.81 12.33
C LEU A 60 -10.64 -5.43 10.95
N GLY A 61 -11.62 -4.92 10.22
CA GLY A 61 -12.09 -5.49 8.95
C GLY A 61 -10.98 -5.63 7.90
N GLY A 62 -10.11 -4.62 7.76
CA GLY A 62 -8.97 -4.68 6.84
C GLY A 62 -7.87 -5.69 7.22
N ILE A 63 -7.88 -6.21 8.45
CA ILE A 63 -7.00 -7.31 8.88
C ILE A 63 -7.77 -8.61 9.18
N ARG A 64 -9.03 -8.73 8.72
CA ARG A 64 -9.91 -9.91 8.90
C ARG A 64 -9.25 -11.22 8.48
N ASP A 65 -8.52 -11.16 7.37
CA ASP A 65 -7.98 -12.33 6.68
C ASP A 65 -6.48 -12.55 6.99
N MET A 66 -5.94 -11.77 7.93
CA MET A 66 -4.56 -11.87 8.40
C MET A 66 -4.42 -12.98 9.46
N ALA A 67 -3.81 -14.10 9.08
CA ALA A 67 -3.56 -15.25 9.97
C ALA A 67 -2.22 -15.16 10.74
N LYS A 68 -1.24 -14.40 10.22
CA LYS A 68 0.12 -14.24 10.75
C LYS A 68 0.50 -12.76 10.74
N VAL A 69 1.49 -12.35 11.52
CA VAL A 69 2.04 -10.99 11.45
C VAL A 69 2.63 -10.71 10.06
N PRO A 70 2.54 -9.46 9.54
CA PRO A 70 3.04 -9.09 8.23
C PRO A 70 4.57 -9.15 8.15
N SER A 71 5.10 -9.40 6.95
CA SER A 71 6.54 -9.46 6.66
C SER A 71 7.20 -8.11 6.42
N ALA A 72 6.39 -7.08 6.13
CA ALA A 72 6.78 -5.67 5.99
C ALA A 72 5.53 -4.82 6.24
N ILE A 73 5.69 -3.57 6.68
CA ILE A 73 4.58 -2.61 6.77
C ILE A 73 4.81 -1.41 5.85
N TRP A 74 3.72 -0.86 5.34
CA TRP A 74 3.72 0.39 4.59
C TRP A 74 2.89 1.44 5.34
N VAL A 75 3.45 2.64 5.52
CA VAL A 75 2.90 3.72 6.37
C VAL A 75 2.82 5.05 5.61
N VAL A 76 1.78 5.83 5.90
CA VAL A 76 1.66 7.26 5.56
C VAL A 76 1.72 8.04 6.87
N ASP A 77 2.51 9.12 6.92
CA ASP A 77 2.68 9.97 8.11
C ASP A 77 3.15 9.17 9.34
N THR A 78 4.47 8.98 9.45
CA THR A 78 5.08 8.22 10.56
C THR A 78 4.92 8.92 11.91
N ASN A 79 4.74 10.24 11.92
CA ASN A 79 4.53 11.02 13.13
C ASN A 79 3.14 10.72 13.73
N LYS A 80 2.10 10.67 12.88
CA LYS A 80 0.74 10.26 13.25
C LYS A 80 0.66 8.81 13.68
N GLU A 81 1.25 7.91 12.89
CA GLU A 81 1.20 6.46 13.08
C GLU A 81 2.43 5.91 13.81
N HIS A 82 3.07 6.72 14.66
CA HIS A 82 4.23 6.35 15.48
C HIS A 82 4.03 5.07 16.31
N ILE A 83 2.79 4.75 16.68
CA ILE A 83 2.46 3.48 17.36
C ILE A 83 2.69 2.29 16.42
N ALA A 84 2.29 2.39 15.16
CA ALA A 84 2.49 1.34 14.17
C ALA A 84 3.98 1.14 13.85
N VAL A 85 4.70 2.24 13.63
CA VAL A 85 6.15 2.26 13.40
C VAL A 85 6.90 1.67 14.60
N GLY A 86 6.61 2.14 15.82
CA GLY A 86 7.23 1.65 17.05
C GLY A 86 6.96 0.17 17.34
N GLU A 87 5.75 -0.32 17.02
CA GLU A 87 5.43 -1.76 17.12
C GLU A 87 6.19 -2.61 16.09
N ALA A 88 6.30 -2.14 14.84
CA ALA A 88 7.02 -2.83 13.78
C ALA A 88 8.53 -2.89 14.05
N ARG A 89 9.16 -1.76 14.40
CA ARG A 89 10.58 -1.69 14.81
C ARG A 89 10.87 -2.64 15.97
N LYS A 90 9.98 -2.71 16.97
CA LYS A 90 10.13 -3.62 18.13
C LYS A 90 10.11 -5.11 17.75
N LEU A 91 9.47 -5.46 16.64
CA LEU A 91 9.42 -6.83 16.11
C LEU A 91 10.45 -7.10 15.01
N GLY A 92 11.22 -6.09 14.59
CA GLY A 92 12.13 -6.19 13.45
C GLY A 92 11.40 -6.34 12.11
N ILE A 93 10.16 -5.85 11.99
CA ILE A 93 9.41 -5.84 10.74
C ILE A 93 9.83 -4.60 9.94
N PRO A 94 10.35 -4.73 8.70
CA PRO A 94 10.77 -3.60 7.88
C PRO A 94 9.65 -2.60 7.62
N VAL A 95 9.97 -1.32 7.78
CA VAL A 95 9.06 -0.19 7.58
C VAL A 95 9.39 0.51 6.26
N ILE A 96 8.41 0.57 5.36
CA ILE A 96 8.42 1.44 4.19
C ILE A 96 7.44 2.60 4.48
N ALA A 97 7.85 3.85 4.32
CA ALA A 97 6.95 4.97 4.61
C ALA A 97 7.13 6.17 3.69
N ILE A 98 6.05 6.92 3.50
CA ILE A 98 6.11 8.30 2.96
C ILE A 98 6.56 9.22 4.09
N LEU A 99 7.59 10.04 3.84
CA LEU A 99 8.09 11.03 4.79
C LEU A 99 7.94 12.46 4.25
N ASP A 100 7.20 13.28 4.99
CA ASP A 100 7.23 14.74 4.84
C ASP A 100 8.29 15.38 5.76
N THR A 101 8.42 16.70 5.68
CA THR A 101 9.39 17.57 6.36
C THR A 101 9.42 17.49 7.89
N ASN A 102 8.39 16.91 8.51
CA ASN A 102 8.20 16.80 9.96
C ASN A 102 8.44 15.38 10.52
N CYS A 103 8.87 14.44 9.67
CA CYS A 103 9.08 13.03 10.01
C CYS A 103 10.57 12.71 10.14
N ASP A 104 10.93 11.85 11.11
CA ASP A 104 12.31 11.40 11.31
C ASP A 104 12.63 10.20 10.38
N PRO A 105 13.62 10.32 9.48
CA PRO A 105 14.00 9.21 8.59
C PRO A 105 14.67 8.03 9.32
N ASP A 106 15.25 8.23 10.52
CA ASP A 106 15.95 7.16 11.24
C ASP A 106 14.99 6.11 11.86
N GLU A 107 13.67 6.36 11.80
CA GLU A 107 12.64 5.41 12.20
C GLU A 107 12.17 4.46 11.07
N VAL A 108 12.66 4.64 9.83
CA VAL A 108 12.15 3.96 8.64
C VAL A 108 13.26 3.32 7.83
N ASP A 109 13.13 2.02 7.54
CA ASP A 109 14.16 1.26 6.80
C ASP A 109 14.19 1.62 5.31
N TYR A 110 13.02 1.93 4.72
CA TYR A 110 12.88 2.32 3.31
C TYR A 110 12.09 3.64 3.19
N PRO A 111 12.74 4.79 3.42
CA PRO A 111 12.09 6.11 3.37
C PRO A 111 11.81 6.55 1.94
N ILE A 112 10.59 7.03 1.68
CA ILE A 112 10.17 7.63 0.41
C ILE A 112 9.83 9.11 0.69
N PRO A 113 10.68 10.07 0.33
CA PRO A 113 10.38 11.49 0.55
C PRO A 113 9.19 11.93 -0.30
N GLY A 114 8.19 12.54 0.34
CA GLY A 114 6.97 12.96 -0.35
C GLY A 114 5.95 13.61 0.60
N ASN A 115 5.02 14.37 0.02
CA ASN A 115 3.95 15.02 0.78
C ASN A 115 2.86 13.99 1.16
N ASP A 116 2.57 13.86 2.45
CA ASP A 116 1.56 12.97 3.04
C ASP A 116 0.18 13.65 3.24
N ASP A 117 0.16 14.94 3.59
CA ASP A 117 -1.03 15.78 3.76
C ASP A 117 -1.97 15.79 2.53
N ALA A 118 -1.42 15.76 1.31
CA ALA A 118 -2.19 15.92 0.09
C ALA A 118 -2.72 14.58 -0.46
N ILE A 119 -4.05 14.46 -0.53
CA ILE A 119 -4.74 13.27 -1.07
C ILE A 119 -4.23 12.82 -2.45
N ARG A 120 -3.75 13.73 -3.31
CA ARG A 120 -3.21 13.38 -4.63
C ARG A 120 -1.83 12.72 -4.57
N SER A 121 -0.92 13.19 -3.70
CA SER A 121 0.40 12.56 -3.54
C SER A 121 0.27 11.25 -2.79
N ALA A 122 -0.54 11.20 -1.73
CA ALA A 122 -0.88 9.97 -1.04
C ALA A 122 -1.46 8.92 -2.02
N ALA A 123 -2.49 9.28 -2.81
CA ALA A 123 -3.11 8.36 -3.78
C ALA A 123 -2.20 7.95 -4.94
N LEU A 124 -1.21 8.78 -5.32
CA LEU A 124 -0.21 8.42 -6.33
C LEU A 124 0.79 7.40 -5.74
N LEU A 125 1.34 7.70 -4.56
CA LEU A 125 2.36 6.87 -3.92
C LEU A 125 1.78 5.53 -3.44
N THR A 126 0.55 5.49 -2.89
CA THR A 126 -0.18 4.26 -2.57
C THR A 126 -0.36 3.37 -3.80
N ARG A 127 -0.69 3.97 -4.94
CA ARG A 127 -0.96 3.26 -6.19
C ARG A 127 0.31 2.67 -6.79
N VAL A 128 1.41 3.42 -6.76
CA VAL A 128 2.72 2.96 -7.24
C VAL A 128 3.27 1.79 -6.40
N ILE A 129 3.14 1.83 -5.07
CA ILE A 129 3.54 0.67 -4.25
C ILE A 129 2.56 -0.51 -4.41
N ALA A 130 1.25 -0.25 -4.58
CA ALA A 130 0.27 -1.31 -4.84
C ALA A 130 0.52 -2.02 -6.18
N SER A 131 0.90 -1.31 -7.25
CA SER A 131 1.29 -1.96 -8.51
C SER A 131 2.57 -2.77 -8.36
N ALA A 132 3.59 -2.26 -7.64
CA ALA A 132 4.81 -3.02 -7.37
C ALA A 132 4.56 -4.31 -6.56
N VAL A 133 3.64 -4.28 -5.58
CA VAL A 133 3.19 -5.46 -4.83
C VAL A 133 2.45 -6.44 -5.75
N ALA A 134 1.57 -5.96 -6.62
CA ALA A 134 0.82 -6.81 -7.56
C ALA A 134 1.74 -7.48 -8.60
N GLU A 135 2.72 -6.75 -9.14
CA GLU A 135 3.77 -7.30 -10.03
C GLU A 135 4.59 -8.39 -9.31
N GLY A 136 4.99 -8.16 -8.05
CA GLY A 136 5.70 -9.15 -7.24
C GLY A 136 4.87 -10.42 -6.95
N LEU A 137 3.56 -10.26 -6.68
CA LEU A 137 2.64 -11.39 -6.52
C LEU A 137 2.45 -12.17 -7.83
N GLN A 138 2.33 -11.47 -8.97
CA GLN A 138 2.21 -12.09 -10.29
C GLN A 138 3.48 -12.85 -10.67
N ALA A 139 4.66 -12.30 -10.39
CA ALA A 139 5.94 -12.98 -10.59
C ALA A 139 6.02 -14.25 -9.73
N ARG A 140 5.64 -14.20 -8.45
CA ARG A 140 5.58 -15.37 -7.56
C ARG A 140 4.64 -16.46 -8.09
N ALA A 141 3.45 -16.07 -8.58
CA ALA A 141 2.48 -16.99 -9.17
C ALA A 141 2.95 -17.58 -10.51
N GLY A 142 3.72 -16.83 -11.31
CA GLY A 142 4.35 -17.30 -12.54
C GLY A 142 5.46 -18.33 -12.27
N LEU A 143 6.33 -18.04 -11.29
CA LEU A 143 7.40 -18.96 -10.85
C LEU A 143 6.83 -20.26 -10.27
N GLY A 144 5.75 -20.18 -9.49
CA GLY A 144 5.04 -21.36 -8.95
C GLY A 144 4.37 -22.26 -10.01
N ARG A 145 4.33 -21.84 -11.29
CA ARG A 145 3.93 -22.71 -12.42
C ARG A 145 5.11 -23.40 -13.10
N ALA A 146 6.34 -22.91 -12.91
CA ALA A 146 7.55 -23.53 -13.45
C ALA A 146 8.11 -24.61 -12.51
N ASP A 147 8.12 -24.33 -11.20
CA ASP A 147 8.50 -25.30 -10.17
C ASP A 147 7.30 -26.14 -9.72
N GLY A 148 7.17 -27.35 -10.28
CA GLY A 148 6.04 -28.26 -10.03
C GLY A 148 5.95 -28.86 -8.62
N LYS A 149 5.70 -28.01 -7.61
CA LYS A 149 5.34 -28.40 -6.24
C LYS A 149 3.89 -27.98 -5.93
N PRO A 150 2.98 -28.93 -5.62
CA PRO A 150 1.60 -28.59 -5.29
C PRO A 150 1.48 -28.17 -3.83
N GLU A 151 1.85 -26.92 -3.53
CA GLU A 151 1.56 -26.33 -2.21
C GLU A 151 0.19 -25.64 -2.27
N ALA A 152 -0.83 -26.40 -1.91
CA ALA A 152 -2.23 -26.00 -1.97
C ALA A 152 -2.63 -25.19 -0.72
N GLU A 153 -2.23 -23.92 -0.66
CA GLU A 153 -3.10 -22.87 -0.12
C GLU A 153 -3.56 -22.01 -1.29
N ALA A 154 -4.87 -21.75 -1.36
CA ALA A 154 -5.51 -21.21 -2.56
C ALA A 154 -4.81 -19.93 -3.06
N ALA A 155 -4.39 -19.95 -4.33
CA ALA A 155 -4.15 -18.71 -5.06
C ALA A 155 -5.52 -18.02 -5.20
N GLU A 156 -5.86 -17.17 -4.23
CA GLU A 156 -7.03 -16.31 -4.34
C GLU A 156 -6.91 -15.50 -5.63
N PRO A 157 -7.93 -15.50 -6.50
CA PRO A 157 -7.87 -14.72 -7.73
C PRO A 157 -7.74 -13.24 -7.36
N LEU A 158 -6.75 -12.57 -7.95
CA LEU A 158 -6.53 -11.12 -7.84
C LEU A 158 -7.88 -10.40 -7.96
N ALA A 159 -8.22 -9.60 -6.96
CA ALA A 159 -9.52 -8.95 -6.92
C ALA A 159 -9.64 -7.97 -8.10
N GLU A 160 -10.85 -7.78 -8.62
CA GLU A 160 -11.07 -7.03 -9.88
C GLU A 160 -10.45 -5.61 -9.84
N TRP A 161 -10.47 -4.96 -8.67
CA TRP A 161 -9.83 -3.66 -8.45
C TRP A 161 -8.29 -3.68 -8.51
N GLU A 162 -7.65 -4.80 -8.14
CA GLU A 162 -6.18 -4.97 -8.26
C GLU A 162 -5.77 -5.11 -9.74
N GLN A 163 -6.63 -5.72 -10.56
CA GLN A 163 -6.42 -5.87 -12.02
C GLN A 163 -6.57 -4.53 -12.76
N GLU A 164 -7.60 -3.74 -12.42
CA GLU A 164 -7.82 -2.41 -13.00
C GLU A 164 -6.68 -1.44 -12.67
N LEU A 165 -6.12 -1.52 -11.45
CA LEU A 165 -4.97 -0.75 -11.02
C LEU A 165 -3.72 -1.03 -11.87
N LEU A 166 -3.50 -2.30 -12.23
CA LEU A 166 -2.35 -2.76 -13.02
C LEU A 166 -2.46 -2.37 -14.51
N ALA A 167 -3.65 -2.54 -15.10
CA ALA A 167 -3.93 -2.16 -16.49
C ALA A 167 -3.79 -0.63 -16.71
N SER A 168 -4.23 0.15 -15.72
CA SER A 168 -4.14 1.61 -15.77
C SER A 168 -2.72 2.14 -15.47
N ALA A 169 -1.88 1.38 -14.75
CA ALA A 169 -0.46 1.68 -14.60
C ALA A 169 0.31 1.43 -15.91
N THR A 170 0.12 0.27 -16.55
CA THR A 170 0.75 -0.05 -17.85
C THR A 170 0.34 0.90 -18.97
N ALA A 171 -0.92 1.37 -19.00
CA ALA A 171 -1.34 2.41 -19.95
C ALA A 171 -0.57 3.73 -19.78
N SER A 172 -0.22 4.12 -18.54
CA SER A 172 0.53 5.35 -18.26
C SER A 172 2.03 5.28 -18.59
N ALA A 173 2.58 4.07 -18.74
CA ALA A 173 4.00 3.82 -18.93
C ALA A 173 4.48 3.86 -20.40
N THR A 174 3.61 4.26 -21.35
CA THR A 174 3.98 4.38 -22.77
C THR A 174 4.73 5.71 -23.00
N PRO A 175 6.06 5.72 -23.25
CA PRO A 175 6.78 6.97 -23.42
C PRO A 175 6.57 7.51 -24.84
N SER A 176 6.23 8.80 -24.95
CA SER A 176 6.23 9.51 -26.24
C SER A 176 7.67 9.73 -26.72
N ALA A 177 8.25 8.74 -27.38
CA ALA A 177 9.63 8.74 -27.84
C ALA A 177 9.76 9.17 -29.32
N THR A 178 9.45 10.44 -29.64
CA THR A 178 9.82 11.06 -30.93
C THR A 178 10.10 12.56 -30.76
N ALA A 179 11.09 13.07 -31.52
CA ALA A 179 11.44 14.49 -31.74
C ALA A 179 12.27 15.21 -30.64
N SER A 180 13.58 14.92 -30.61
CA SER A 180 14.63 15.84 -30.15
C SER A 180 16.00 15.51 -30.78
N THR A 181 16.14 15.82 -32.08
CA THR A 181 17.36 15.83 -32.95
C THR A 181 16.81 16.19 -34.35
N THR A 182 17.24 17.19 -35.13
CA THR A 182 18.60 17.70 -35.46
C THR A 182 18.52 19.15 -35.96
N ALA A 183 19.50 20.02 -35.65
CA ALA A 183 19.90 21.17 -36.50
C ALA A 183 21.12 21.91 -35.93
N LEU A 184 22.34 21.50 -36.30
CA LEU A 184 23.58 22.26 -36.01
C LEU A 184 24.71 21.87 -36.98
N THR A 185 24.73 22.50 -38.16
CA THR A 185 25.72 22.49 -39.27
C THR A 185 25.20 23.48 -40.32
N ASP A 186 25.97 24.28 -41.06
CA ASP A 186 27.41 24.61 -41.09
C ASP A 186 27.54 25.99 -41.83
N ALA A 187 28.72 26.61 -41.82
CA ALA A 187 29.02 27.86 -42.55
C ALA A 187 29.19 27.64 -44.07
N PRO A 188 29.35 28.72 -44.87
CA PRO A 188 30.72 29.03 -45.30
C PRO A 188 31.06 30.55 -45.32
N ALA A 189 32.31 30.86 -45.67
CA ALA A 189 32.98 32.14 -45.40
C ALA A 189 33.36 32.99 -46.64
N GLY A 190 33.82 34.23 -46.37
CA GLY A 190 34.44 35.19 -47.31
C GLY A 190 33.47 36.27 -47.84
N ALA A 191 33.82 37.56 -47.97
CA ALA A 191 34.99 38.39 -47.59
C ALA A 191 34.54 39.89 -47.60
N THR A 192 35.31 40.97 -47.35
CA THR A 192 36.77 41.24 -47.23
C THR A 192 37.07 42.30 -46.14
N GLU A 193 38.36 42.46 -45.80
CA GLU A 193 38.96 43.63 -45.11
C GLU A 193 39.41 44.71 -46.15
N PRO A 194 40.12 45.85 -45.84
CA PRO A 194 40.73 46.30 -44.56
C PRO A 194 40.69 47.81 -44.20
N THR A 195 41.38 48.17 -43.10
CA THR A 195 41.94 49.50 -42.71
C THR A 195 40.96 50.63 -42.32
N THR A 196 41.26 51.57 -41.41
CA THR A 196 42.44 51.97 -40.59
C THR A 196 41.93 52.43 -39.21
N ASP A 197 42.56 52.07 -38.08
CA ASP A 197 43.57 52.83 -37.30
C ASP A 197 43.06 54.08 -36.54
N ALA A 198 43.71 54.39 -35.41
CA ALA A 198 43.20 55.23 -34.32
C ALA A 198 43.46 56.74 -34.46
N SER A 199 42.54 57.55 -33.92
CA SER A 199 42.78 58.75 -33.08
C SER A 199 41.46 59.27 -32.49
#